data_AF-A0A2V9TV27-F1
#
_entry.id   AF-A0A2V9TV27-F1
#
_cell.length_a   1.000
_cell.length_b   1.000
_cell.length_c   1.000
_cell.angle_alpha   90.00
_cell.angle_beta   90.00
_cell.angle_gamma   90.00
#
_symmetry.space_group_name_H-M   'P 1'
#
loop_
_entity.id
_entity.type
_entity.pdbx_description
1 polymer ?
#
loop_
_entity_poly.entity_id
_entity_poly.type
_entity_poly.pdbx_seq_one_letter_code
_entity_poly.pdbx_strand_id
1 'polypeptide(L)'
;LALIKRQVSQEVVDLATLPLAPTMADEVVQLVEWEVERTWQDREFCKVVIPRALLDPALGHLITGIGPTQRTRAIVERLRNFTQSRSLPAQELEALAHFISITSFMFGFMRPAVLHQDREKAKKMAIMMAQMMVRNFEAISTPDDSQPHPPKPALLFT
;
A
#
# COMPACT_ATOMS: atom_id res chain seq x y z
N LEU A 1 25.34 2.45 -9.34
CA LEU A 1 24.37 3.51 -9.71
C LEU A 1 23.52 3.14 -10.93
N ALA A 2 24.12 2.80 -12.08
CA ALA A 2 23.38 2.42 -13.28
C ALA A 2 22.43 1.21 -13.07
N LEU A 3 22.88 0.19 -12.33
CA LEU A 3 22.04 -0.97 -11.97
C LEU A 3 20.85 -0.58 -11.09
N ILE A 4 21.04 0.32 -10.12
CA ILE A 4 19.96 0.81 -9.24
C ILE A 4 18.93 1.60 -10.04
N LYS A 5 19.38 2.49 -10.94
CA LYS A 5 18.50 3.25 -11.82
C LYS A 5 17.70 2.35 -12.76
N ARG A 6 18.35 1.36 -13.38
CA ARG A 6 17.68 0.38 -14.25
C ARG A 6 16.65 -0.43 -13.48
N GLN A 7 17.00 -0.93 -12.30
CA GLN A 7 16.09 -1.70 -11.46
C GLN A 7 14.83 -0.88 -11.17
N VAL A 8 15.00 0.37 -10.71
CA VAL A 8 13.90 1.30 -10.42
C VAL A 8 13.00 1.55 -11.63
N SER A 9 13.56 1.79 -12.82
CA SER A 9 12.76 2.01 -14.03
C SER A 9 11.97 0.76 -14.43
N GLN A 10 12.53 -0.43 -14.22
CA GLN A 10 11.84 -1.68 -14.54
C GLN A 10 10.61 -1.89 -13.64
N GLU A 11 10.68 -1.53 -12.35
CA GLU A 11 9.57 -1.76 -11.42
C GLU A 11 8.29 -1.01 -11.79
N VAL A 12 8.42 0.18 -12.39
CA VAL A 12 7.30 1.00 -12.87
C VAL A 12 6.70 0.39 -14.14
N VAL A 13 7.54 -0.12 -15.03
CA VAL A 13 7.10 -0.81 -16.25
C VAL A 13 6.34 -2.09 -15.89
N ASP A 14 6.84 -2.87 -14.93
CA ASP A 14 6.19 -4.11 -14.52
C ASP A 14 4.82 -3.84 -13.89
N LEU A 15 4.69 -2.77 -13.08
CA LEU A 15 3.39 -2.36 -12.50
C LEU A 15 2.37 -1.97 -13.58
N ALA A 16 2.82 -1.39 -14.70
CA ALA A 16 1.94 -1.04 -15.81
C ALA A 16 1.34 -2.29 -16.50
N THR A 17 1.96 -3.47 -16.36
CA THR A 17 1.44 -4.72 -16.93
C THR A 17 0.33 -5.36 -16.10
N LEU A 18 0.16 -4.93 -14.85
CA LEU A 18 -0.87 -5.45 -13.95
C LEU A 18 -2.26 -4.93 -14.39
N PRO A 19 -3.23 -5.80 -14.72
CA PRO A 19 -4.57 -5.35 -15.08
C PRO A 19 -5.23 -4.62 -13.91
N LEU A 20 -6.08 -3.64 -14.21
CA LEU A 20 -6.85 -2.91 -13.21
C LEU A 20 -7.94 -3.83 -12.60
N ALA A 21 -8.09 -3.79 -11.29
CA ALA A 21 -9.12 -4.55 -10.60
C ALA A 21 -10.53 -3.99 -10.85
N PRO A 22 -11.59 -4.78 -10.56
CA PRO A 22 -12.97 -4.32 -10.71
C PRO A 22 -13.38 -3.22 -9.72
N THR A 23 -12.79 -3.20 -8.52
CA THR A 23 -13.10 -2.22 -7.47
C THR A 23 -11.83 -1.65 -6.85
N MET A 24 -11.94 -0.50 -6.18
CA MET A 24 -10.80 0.11 -5.48
C MET A 24 -10.30 -0.78 -4.34
N ALA A 25 -11.22 -1.46 -3.63
CA ALA A 25 -10.88 -2.41 -2.59
C ALA A 25 -10.08 -3.59 -3.14
N ASP A 26 -10.54 -4.17 -4.26
CA ASP A 26 -9.83 -5.26 -4.94
C ASP A 26 -8.47 -4.80 -5.47
N GLU A 27 -8.37 -3.58 -5.99
CA GLU A 27 -7.11 -3.02 -6.48
C GLU A 27 -6.08 -2.92 -5.36
N VAL A 28 -6.47 -2.44 -4.17
CA VAL A 28 -5.56 -2.37 -3.03
C VAL A 28 -5.05 -3.76 -2.64
N VAL A 29 -5.93 -4.77 -2.61
CA VAL A 29 -5.54 -6.16 -2.29
C VAL A 29 -4.62 -6.73 -3.37
N GLN A 30 -4.95 -6.52 -4.65
CA GLN A 30 -4.14 -6.96 -5.79
C GLN A 30 -2.77 -6.30 -5.80
N LEU A 31 -2.70 -5.00 -5.52
CA LEU A 31 -1.44 -4.26 -5.41
C LEU A 31 -0.59 -4.79 -4.26
N VAL A 32 -1.16 -5.02 -3.07
CA VAL A 32 -0.39 -5.62 -1.95
C VAL A 32 0.14 -6.99 -2.33
N GLU A 33 -0.69 -7.86 -2.92
CA GLU A 33 -0.24 -9.18 -3.34
C GLU A 33 0.91 -9.11 -4.35
N TRP A 34 0.75 -8.31 -5.39
CA TRP A 34 1.74 -8.15 -6.45
C TRP A 34 3.05 -7.56 -5.93
N GLU A 35 2.95 -6.52 -5.10
CA GLU A 35 4.11 -5.84 -4.52
C GLU A 35 4.90 -6.73 -3.56
N VAL A 36 4.22 -7.56 -2.75
CA VAL A 36 4.86 -8.55 -1.86
C VAL A 36 5.68 -9.54 -2.69
N GLU A 37 5.08 -10.05 -3.77
CA GLU A 37 5.72 -11.03 -4.65
C GLU A 37 6.95 -10.44 -5.34
N ARG A 38 6.80 -9.24 -5.93
CA ARG A 38 7.89 -8.53 -6.57
C ARG A 38 9.03 -8.21 -5.60
N THR A 39 8.69 -7.74 -4.40
CA THR A 39 9.70 -7.43 -3.37
C THR A 39 10.50 -8.67 -2.98
N TRP A 40 9.85 -9.84 -2.93
CA TRP A 40 10.55 -11.11 -2.72
C TRP A 40 11.48 -11.48 -3.87
N GLN A 41 11.10 -11.21 -5.12
CA GLN A 41 11.96 -11.42 -6.29
C GLN A 41 13.23 -10.56 -6.20
N ASP A 42 13.09 -9.33 -5.71
CA ASP A 42 14.19 -8.37 -5.53
C ASP A 42 14.99 -8.55 -4.23
N ARG A 43 14.69 -9.57 -3.42
CA ARG A 43 15.29 -9.74 -2.09
C ARG A 43 16.82 -9.73 -2.07
N GLU A 44 17.48 -10.30 -3.07
CA GLU A 44 18.95 -10.36 -3.11
C GLU A 44 19.55 -8.98 -3.37
N PHE A 45 18.87 -8.15 -4.16
CA PHE A 45 19.22 -6.74 -4.32
C PHE A 45 19.00 -5.98 -3.00
N CYS A 46 17.86 -6.18 -2.33
CA CYS A 46 17.56 -5.57 -1.03
C CYS A 46 18.59 -5.94 0.05
N LYS A 47 19.05 -7.20 0.11
CA LYS A 47 20.10 -7.67 1.04
C LYS A 47 21.42 -6.92 0.89
N VAL A 48 21.74 -6.42 -0.30
CA VAL A 48 22.97 -5.66 -0.55
C VAL A 48 22.75 -4.18 -0.31
N VAL A 49 21.66 -3.64 -0.85
CA VAL A 49 21.44 -2.20 -0.93
C VAL A 49 21.05 -1.59 0.42
N ILE A 50 20.23 -2.28 1.22
CA ILE A 50 19.75 -1.75 2.49
C ILE A 50 20.88 -1.62 3.51
N PRO A 51 21.71 -2.67 3.80
CA PRO A 51 22.82 -2.51 4.72
C PRO A 51 23.81 -1.42 4.28
N ARG A 52 24.03 -1.29 2.96
CA ARG A 52 24.91 -0.25 2.43
C ARG A 52 24.32 1.15 2.62
N ALA A 53 23.01 1.33 2.46
CA ALA A 53 22.34 2.61 2.68
C ALA A 53 22.37 3.05 4.15
N LEU A 54 22.45 2.11 5.09
CA LEU A 54 22.64 2.42 6.51
C LEU A 54 24.03 2.99 6.80
N LEU A 55 25.04 2.62 6.00
CA LEU A 55 26.42 3.06 6.15
C LEU A 55 26.77 4.28 5.27
N ASP A 56 26.02 4.48 4.18
CA ASP A 56 26.22 5.54 3.20
C ASP A 56 24.92 6.36 3.01
N PRO A 57 24.78 7.52 3.69
CA PRO A 57 23.60 8.37 3.59
C PRO A 57 23.30 8.86 2.17
N ALA A 58 24.33 9.06 1.34
CA ALA A 58 24.14 9.49 -0.05
C ALA A 58 23.43 8.41 -0.87
N LEU A 59 23.75 7.14 -0.61
CA LEU A 59 23.02 6.02 -1.18
C LEU A 59 21.57 5.95 -0.66
N GLY A 60 21.35 6.22 0.63
CA GLY A 60 20.01 6.31 1.23
C GLY A 60 19.11 7.33 0.50
N HIS A 61 19.62 8.54 0.26
CA HIS A 61 18.91 9.58 -0.50
C HIS A 61 18.63 9.19 -1.95
N LEU A 62 19.54 8.45 -2.58
CA LEU A 62 19.37 8.00 -3.95
C LEU A 62 18.28 6.93 -4.05
N ILE A 63 18.23 6.00 -3.10
CA ILE A 63 17.21 4.96 -3.04
C ILE A 63 15.84 5.60 -2.84
N THR A 64 15.69 6.52 -1.89
CA THR A 64 14.40 7.17 -1.60
C THR A 64 13.95 8.11 -2.72
N GLY A 65 14.88 8.84 -3.35
CA GLY A 65 14.55 9.86 -4.34
C GLY A 65 14.17 9.35 -5.74
N ILE A 66 14.42 8.07 -6.06
CA ILE A 66 14.18 7.55 -7.41
C ILE A 66 13.13 6.42 -7.40
N GLY A 67 13.27 5.41 -6.52
CA GLY A 67 12.41 4.22 -6.53
C GLY A 67 11.05 4.42 -5.87
N PRO A 68 11.01 4.57 -4.53
CA PRO A 68 9.77 4.71 -3.78
C PRO A 68 8.91 5.88 -4.28
N THR A 69 9.50 7.04 -4.60
CA THR A 69 8.71 8.19 -5.07
C THR A 69 8.03 7.97 -6.42
N GLN A 70 8.69 7.34 -7.40
CA GLN A 70 8.06 7.06 -8.70
C GLN A 70 7.00 5.97 -8.56
N ARG A 71 7.26 4.97 -7.73
CA ARG A 71 6.35 3.86 -7.48
C ARG A 71 5.10 4.27 -6.71
N THR A 72 5.25 5.05 -5.64
CA THR A 72 4.13 5.64 -4.90
C THR A 72 3.25 6.46 -5.84
N ARG A 73 3.85 7.26 -6.74
CA ARG A 73 3.08 8.01 -7.75
C ARG A 73 2.29 7.10 -8.69
N ALA A 74 2.92 6.04 -9.22
CA ALA A 74 2.24 5.09 -10.10
C ALA A 74 1.07 4.38 -9.38
N ILE A 75 1.24 4.00 -8.11
CA ILE A 75 0.15 3.43 -7.30
C ILE A 75 -0.98 4.44 -7.11
N VAL A 76 -0.67 5.69 -6.76
CA VAL A 76 -1.67 6.76 -6.60
C VAL A 76 -2.42 7.00 -7.91
N GLU A 77 -1.73 7.03 -9.05
CA GLU A 77 -2.33 7.18 -10.37
C GLU A 77 -3.27 6.03 -10.72
N ARG A 78 -2.90 4.79 -10.37
CA ARG A 78 -3.79 3.63 -10.53
C ARG A 78 -5.06 3.78 -9.70
N LEU A 79 -4.91 4.14 -8.42
CA LEU A 79 -6.04 4.33 -7.50
C LEU A 79 -6.97 5.48 -7.94
N ARG A 80 -6.46 6.50 -8.63
CA ARG A 80 -7.28 7.60 -9.18
C ARG A 80 -8.28 7.19 -10.25
N ASN A 81 -8.15 5.99 -10.83
CA ASN A 81 -9.10 5.49 -11.84
C ASN A 81 -10.44 5.05 -11.24
N PHE A 82 -10.53 4.91 -9.91
CA PHE A 82 -11.76 4.49 -9.25
C PHE A 82 -12.59 5.70 -8.81
N THR A 83 -13.91 5.64 -8.95
CA THR A 83 -14.82 6.73 -8.55
C THR A 83 -14.70 7.08 -7.07
N GLN A 84 -14.50 6.08 -6.22
CA GLN A 84 -14.28 6.23 -4.78
C GLN A 84 -13.03 7.05 -4.43
N SER A 85 -12.03 7.09 -5.32
CA SER A 85 -10.84 7.93 -5.09
C SER A 85 -11.16 9.42 -5.17
N ARG A 86 -12.24 9.82 -5.86
CA ARG A 86 -12.64 11.23 -6.00
C ARG A 86 -13.16 11.83 -4.70
N SER A 87 -13.68 10.99 -3.79
CA SER A 87 -14.12 11.41 -2.46
C SER A 87 -12.99 11.43 -1.42
N LEU A 88 -11.80 10.91 -1.76
CA LEU A 88 -10.66 10.87 -0.84
C LEU A 88 -9.74 12.07 -1.06
N PRO A 89 -9.31 12.75 0.02
CA PRO A 89 -8.22 13.70 -0.03
C PRO A 89 -6.94 13.09 -0.64
N ALA A 90 -6.18 13.89 -1.39
CA ALA A 90 -4.93 13.42 -2.03
C ALA A 90 -3.95 12.78 -1.03
N GLN A 91 -3.85 13.34 0.17
CA GLN A 91 -3.03 12.81 1.26
C GLN A 91 -3.45 11.40 1.72
N GLU A 92 -4.74 11.06 1.63
CA GLU A 92 -5.24 9.72 1.98
C GLU A 92 -4.89 8.69 0.91
N LEU A 93 -4.95 9.07 -0.37
CA LEU A 93 -4.45 8.24 -1.47
C LEU A 93 -2.94 8.00 -1.37
N GLU A 94 -2.17 9.02 -1.00
CA GLU A 94 -0.73 8.88 -0.74
C GLU A 94 -0.46 7.97 0.47
N ALA A 95 -1.21 8.13 1.56
CA ALA A 95 -1.11 7.26 2.73
C ALA A 95 -1.41 5.79 2.36
N LEU A 96 -2.40 5.55 1.49
CA LEU A 96 -2.74 4.23 1.00
C LEU A 96 -1.61 3.61 0.15
N ALA A 97 -0.99 4.40 -0.72
CA ALA A 97 0.18 3.97 -1.49
C ALA A 97 1.41 3.68 -0.61
N HIS A 98 1.60 4.46 0.46
CA HIS A 98 2.63 4.18 1.46
C HIS A 98 2.33 2.92 2.27
N PHE A 99 1.08 2.69 2.66
CA PHE A 99 0.65 1.46 3.32
C PHE A 99 0.99 0.23 2.46
N ILE A 100 0.65 0.28 1.17
CA ILE A 100 0.99 -0.79 0.21
C ILE A 100 2.51 -1.02 0.21
N SER A 101 3.29 0.05 0.07
CA SER A 101 4.77 -0.03 0.00
C SER A 101 5.39 -0.63 1.28
N ILE A 102 4.95 -0.18 2.46
CA ILE A 102 5.47 -0.64 3.76
C ILE A 102 5.09 -2.10 4.01
N THR A 103 3.85 -2.47 3.71
CA THR A 103 3.35 -3.84 3.85
C THR A 103 4.19 -4.77 2.98
N SER A 104 4.41 -4.41 1.73
CA SER A 104 5.19 -5.21 0.79
C SER A 104 6.65 -5.34 1.18
N PHE A 105 7.26 -4.28 1.67
CA PHE A 105 8.62 -4.34 2.23
C PHE A 105 8.70 -5.29 3.44
N MET A 106 7.74 -5.18 4.37
CA MET A 106 7.73 -5.98 5.59
C MET A 106 7.51 -7.48 5.30
N PHE A 107 6.54 -7.80 4.45
CA PHE A 107 6.11 -9.18 4.22
C PHE A 107 6.77 -9.85 3.01
N GLY A 108 7.25 -9.07 2.04
CA GLY A 108 8.00 -9.57 0.88
C GLY A 108 9.50 -9.67 1.12
N PHE A 109 10.07 -8.85 2.03
CA PHE A 109 11.51 -8.86 2.31
C PHE A 109 11.84 -9.10 3.79
N MET A 110 11.46 -8.20 4.70
CA MET A 110 11.98 -8.23 6.08
C MET A 110 11.68 -9.56 6.78
N ARG A 111 10.41 -9.97 6.81
CA ARG A 111 9.99 -11.21 7.47
C ARG A 111 10.62 -12.47 6.84
N PRO A 112 10.49 -12.71 5.53
CA PRO A 112 11.01 -13.96 4.96
C PRO A 112 12.51 -13.97 4.73
N ALA A 113 13.11 -12.87 4.27
CA ALA A 113 14.52 -12.83 3.86
C ALA A 113 15.49 -12.47 5.00
N VAL A 114 15.04 -11.73 6.01
CA VAL A 114 15.89 -11.29 7.14
C VAL A 114 15.54 -12.04 8.42
N LEU A 115 14.25 -12.20 8.73
CA LEU A 115 13.78 -12.85 9.96
C LEU A 115 13.50 -14.35 9.80
N HIS A 116 13.77 -14.91 8.62
CA HIS A 116 13.58 -16.33 8.30
C HIS A 116 12.15 -16.86 8.58
N GLN A 117 11.13 -16.01 8.48
CA GLN A 117 9.74 -16.45 8.54
C GLN A 117 9.35 -17.17 7.25
N ASP A 118 8.37 -18.07 7.34
CA ASP A 118 7.80 -18.72 6.16
C ASP A 118 7.20 -17.68 5.20
N ARG A 119 7.60 -17.75 3.93
CA ARG A 119 7.23 -16.79 2.89
C ARG A 119 5.74 -16.79 2.60
N GLU A 120 5.16 -17.97 2.42
CA GLU A 120 3.74 -18.09 2.08
C GLU A 120 2.86 -17.58 3.23
N LYS A 121 3.25 -17.87 4.47
CA LYS A 121 2.62 -17.32 5.67
C LYS A 121 2.75 -15.79 5.74
N ALA A 122 3.91 -15.22 5.39
CA ALA A 122 4.10 -13.78 5.35
C ALA A 122 3.22 -13.14 4.26
N LYS A 123 3.19 -13.70 3.05
CA LYS A 123 2.34 -13.24 1.95
C LYS A 123 0.85 -13.29 2.33
N LYS A 124 0.38 -14.42 2.88
CA LYS A 124 -1.00 -14.57 3.34
C LYS A 124 -1.36 -13.52 4.39
N MET A 125 -0.46 -13.20 5.32
CA MET A 125 -0.69 -12.18 6.34
C MET A 125 -0.83 -10.78 5.72
N ALA A 126 0.02 -10.41 4.75
CA ALA A 126 -0.09 -9.14 4.04
C ALA A 126 -1.45 -8.99 3.35
N ILE A 127 -1.90 -10.03 2.64
CA ILE A 127 -3.20 -10.04 1.96
C ILE A 127 -4.34 -9.89 2.98
N MET A 128 -4.30 -10.62 4.09
CA MET A 128 -5.31 -10.49 5.15
C MET A 128 -5.35 -9.07 5.75
N MET A 129 -4.20 -8.42 5.93
CA MET A 129 -4.12 -7.03 6.41
C MET A 129 -4.71 -6.05 5.39
N ALA A 130 -4.42 -6.23 4.09
CA ALA A 130 -5.01 -5.42 3.04
C ALA A 130 -6.54 -5.57 3.02
N GLN A 131 -7.04 -6.81 3.08
CA GLN A 131 -8.46 -7.11 3.16
C GLN A 131 -9.11 -6.48 4.41
N MET A 132 -8.46 -6.54 5.57
CA MET A 132 -8.93 -5.88 6.79
C MET A 132 -9.08 -4.36 6.62
N MET A 133 -8.10 -3.73 5.98
CA MET A 133 -8.10 -2.30 5.77
C MET A 133 -9.21 -1.86 4.83
N VAL A 134 -9.41 -2.57 3.72
CA VAL A 134 -10.40 -2.17 2.71
C VAL A 134 -11.84 -2.47 3.11
N ARG A 135 -12.08 -3.45 4.01
CA ARG A 135 -13.43 -3.68 4.57
C ARG A 135 -14.00 -2.45 5.27
N ASN A 136 -13.15 -1.59 5.84
CA ASN A 136 -13.61 -0.35 6.46
C ASN A 136 -14.05 0.71 5.43
N PHE A 137 -13.61 0.62 4.17
CA PHE A 137 -14.04 1.54 3.13
C PHE A 137 -15.52 1.35 2.75
N GLU A 138 -16.01 0.12 2.81
CA GLU A 138 -17.41 -0.20 2.52
C GLU A 138 -18.33 0.20 3.69
N ALA A 139 -17.87 0.02 4.93
CA ALA A 139 -18.65 0.36 6.13
C ALA A 139 -18.87 1.88 6.35
N ILE A 140 -17.96 2.73 5.85
CA ILE A 140 -18.06 4.20 5.96
C ILE A 140 -18.96 4.80 4.87
N SER A 141 -19.27 4.04 3.81
CA SER A 141 -20.08 4.51 2.67
C SER A 141 -21.59 4.35 2.88
N THR A 142 -22.03 3.72 3.97
CA THR A 142 -23.43 3.70 4.39
C THR A 142 -23.65 4.73 5.50
N PRO A 143 -24.37 5.83 5.26
CA PRO A 143 -24.90 6.64 6.36
C PRO A 143 -25.81 5.73 7.18
N ASP A 144 -25.53 5.59 8.47
CA ASP A 144 -26.46 4.99 9.42
C ASP A 144 -27.63 5.97 9.65
N ASP A 145 -28.54 6.04 8.68
CA ASP A 145 -29.81 6.78 8.78
C ASP A 145 -30.85 6.03 9.64
N SER A 146 -30.44 4.98 10.36
CA SER A 146 -31.37 4.10 11.08
C SER A 146 -31.48 4.36 12.58
N GLN A 147 -30.86 5.41 13.13
CA GLN A 147 -31.09 5.79 14.53
C GLN A 147 -32.37 6.64 14.69
N PRO A 148 -33.42 6.13 15.37
CA PRO A 148 -34.57 6.95 15.71
C PRO A 148 -34.16 7.98 16.75
N HIS A 149 -34.31 9.27 16.44
CA HIS A 149 -34.18 10.33 17.44
C HIS A 149 -35.16 10.08 18.61
N PRO A 150 -34.69 10.10 19.87
CA PRO A 150 -35.59 10.03 21.01
C PRO A 150 -36.47 11.30 21.07
N PRO A 151 -37.76 11.19 21.41
CA PRO A 151 -38.65 12.34 21.47
C PRO A 151 -38.21 13.30 22.58
N LYS A 152 -38.19 14.60 22.26
CA LYS A 152 -37.91 15.68 23.22
C LYS A 152 -38.91 15.61 24.39
N PRO A 153 -38.46 15.63 25.66
CA PRO A 153 -39.37 15.73 26.79
C PRO A 153 -40.04 17.11 26.80
N ALA A 154 -41.37 17.10 26.96
CA ALA A 154 -42.17 18.30 27.13
C ALA A 154 -41.78 18.99 28.45
N LEU A 155 -41.36 20.25 28.35
CA LEU A 155 -41.16 21.11 29.51
C LEU A 155 -42.53 21.45 30.11
N LEU A 156 -42.87 20.80 31.22
CA LEU A 156 -43.93 21.26 32.12
C LEU A 156 -43.36 22.42 32.95
N PHE A 157 -43.80 23.63 32.63
CA PHE A 157 -43.59 24.80 33.47
C PHE A 157 -44.49 24.71 34.70
N THR A 158 -43.90 24.87 35.89
CA THR A 158 -44.57 25.29 37.14
C THR A 158 -43.89 26.53 37.64
#